data_AF-F8PZV8-F1
#
_entry.id   AF-F8PZV8-F1
#
_cell.length_a   1.000
_cell.length_b   1.000
_cell.length_c   1.000
_cell.angle_alpha   90.00
_cell.angle_beta   90.00
_cell.angle_gamma   90.00
#
_symmetry.space_group_name_H-M   'P 1'
#
loop_
_entity.id
_entity.type
_entity.pdbx_description
1 polymer ?
#
loop_
_entity_poly.entity_id
_entity_poly.type
_entity_poly.pdbx_seq_one_letter_code
_entity_poly.pdbx_strand_id
1 'polypeptide(L)'
;MPSSSLLSIGRHGATVEEMTVEVNKAKAALDTAEKDLRSLNTLNKALTQSLITRLQKWQEFRRHIALRCKHVFQYHLSNRGYYGKVLFDHINQTLQLKVRLLVVQTDDQTATQGRDKDPRSLSGGEKSFSTICLLLSLWDSIGCPLRCLDEFDVFMDAVNRRISMRMMIDTANASDKKQYILITPQDMNNIHIGQTVRVHRMTDPERGQATLPFS
;
A
#
# COMPACT_ATOMS: atom_id res chain seq x y z
N MET A 1 10.86 56.83 -76.05
CA MET A 1 10.09 55.71 -76.65
C MET A 1 10.90 54.44 -76.39
N PRO A 2 10.32 53.43 -75.72
CA PRO A 2 11.07 52.43 -74.97
C PRO A 2 11.49 51.24 -75.86
N SER A 3 12.67 50.66 -75.59
CA SER A 3 13.01 49.31 -76.03
C SER A 3 13.47 48.51 -74.82
N SER A 4 12.71 47.45 -74.58
CA SER A 4 12.80 46.47 -73.51
C SER A 4 14.22 45.89 -73.36
N SER A 5 14.79 46.00 -72.16
CA SER A 5 15.94 45.20 -71.74
C SER A 5 15.59 44.44 -70.46
N LEU A 6 15.14 43.21 -70.70
CA LEU A 6 15.52 41.99 -69.98
C LEU A 6 15.40 41.99 -68.46
N LEU A 7 14.30 41.40 -68.01
CA LEU A 7 14.13 40.68 -66.75
C LEU A 7 15.43 39.97 -66.31
N SER A 8 16.07 40.47 -65.26
CA SER A 8 17.09 39.72 -64.53
C SER A 8 16.40 38.63 -63.70
N ILE A 9 16.23 37.45 -64.29
CA ILE A 9 15.86 36.25 -63.54
C ILE A 9 17.14 35.70 -62.91
N GLY A 10 17.44 36.17 -61.70
CA GLY A 10 18.48 35.60 -60.86
C GLY A 10 18.10 34.19 -60.40
N ARG A 11 18.45 33.17 -61.18
CA ARG A 11 18.59 31.79 -60.70
C ARG A 11 20.05 31.55 -60.38
N HIS A 12 20.47 31.92 -59.16
CA HIS A 12 21.66 31.29 -58.58
C HIS A 12 21.23 29.86 -58.21
N GLY A 13 21.53 28.90 -59.09
CA GLY A 13 21.46 27.49 -58.76
C GLY A 13 22.54 27.19 -57.73
N ALA A 14 22.20 26.41 -56.69
CA ALA A 14 23.17 25.93 -55.72
C ALA A 14 24.33 25.23 -56.44
N THR A 15 25.55 25.47 -55.98
CA THR A 15 26.74 24.82 -56.53
C THR A 15 26.69 23.31 -56.30
N VAL A 16 27.40 22.54 -57.13
CA VAL A 16 27.43 21.07 -57.00
C VAL A 16 27.98 20.68 -55.62
N GLU A 17 28.99 21.40 -55.09
CA GLU A 17 29.45 21.21 -53.71
C GLU A 17 28.34 21.43 -52.68
N GLU A 18 27.60 22.55 -52.74
CA GLU A 18 26.50 22.84 -51.80
C GLU A 18 25.42 21.75 -51.85
N MET A 19 25.08 21.27 -53.05
CA MET A 19 24.08 20.22 -53.22
C MET A 19 24.57 18.87 -52.67
N THR A 20 25.86 18.55 -52.82
CA THR A 20 26.43 17.33 -52.21
C THR A 20 26.48 17.40 -50.68
N VAL A 21 26.78 18.57 -50.10
CA VAL A 21 26.78 18.77 -48.65
C VAL A 21 25.38 18.57 -48.08
N GLU A 22 24.35 19.14 -48.71
CA GLU A 22 22.96 18.99 -48.25
C GLU A 22 22.45 17.55 -48.39
N VAL A 23 22.78 16.86 -49.48
CA VAL A 23 22.46 15.42 -49.63
C VAL A 23 23.13 14.58 -48.55
N ASN A 24 24.42 14.84 -48.26
CA ASN A 24 25.15 14.11 -47.23
C ASN A 24 24.57 14.36 -45.83
N LYS A 25 24.20 15.61 -45.50
CA LYS A 25 23.51 15.94 -44.24
C LYS A 25 22.15 15.23 -44.13
N ALA A 26 21.34 15.31 -45.18
CA ALA A 26 20.02 14.66 -45.20
C ALA A 26 20.14 13.13 -45.04
N LYS A 27 21.16 12.52 -45.67
CA LYS A 27 21.45 11.10 -45.54
C LYS A 27 21.89 10.72 -44.13
N ALA A 28 22.80 11.50 -43.52
CA ALA A 28 23.22 11.28 -42.13
C ALA A 28 22.07 11.46 -41.13
N ALA A 29 21.17 12.42 -41.37
CA ALA A 29 19.97 12.62 -40.56
C ALA A 29 19.00 11.43 -40.69
N LEU A 30 18.80 10.90 -41.91
CA LEU A 30 18.01 9.70 -42.16
C LEU A 30 18.60 8.48 -41.44
N ASP A 31 19.90 8.23 -41.60
CA ASP A 31 20.59 7.10 -40.96
C ASP A 31 20.47 7.15 -39.42
N THR A 32 20.55 8.37 -38.86
CA THR A 32 20.37 8.61 -37.42
C THR A 32 18.94 8.32 -36.99
N ALA A 33 17.94 8.89 -37.69
CA ALA A 33 16.53 8.68 -37.38
C ALA A 33 16.13 7.19 -37.48
N GLU A 34 16.65 6.46 -38.47
CA GLU A 34 16.43 5.03 -38.59
C GLU A 34 17.05 4.24 -37.43
N LYS A 35 18.26 4.62 -37.00
CA LYS A 35 18.91 4.00 -35.84
C LYS A 35 18.12 4.25 -34.55
N ASP A 36 17.62 5.44 -34.37
CA ASP A 36 16.79 5.81 -33.21
C ASP A 36 15.47 5.04 -33.23
N LEU A 37 14.82 4.93 -34.39
CA LEU A 37 13.59 4.17 -34.55
C LEU A 37 13.79 2.68 -34.24
N ARG A 38 14.90 2.08 -34.70
CA ARG A 38 15.27 0.70 -34.32
C ARG A 38 15.47 0.57 -32.81
N SER A 39 16.15 1.53 -32.19
CA SER A 39 16.42 1.53 -30.75
C SER A 39 15.14 1.67 -29.91
N LEU A 40 14.25 2.59 -30.30
CA LEU A 40 12.95 2.80 -29.68
C LEU A 40 12.05 1.56 -29.80
N ASN A 41 12.06 0.88 -30.94
CA ASN A 41 11.32 -0.37 -31.11
C ASN A 41 11.83 -1.47 -30.17
N THR A 42 13.14 -1.60 -30.00
CA THR A 42 13.74 -2.55 -29.05
C THR A 42 13.35 -2.19 -27.61
N LEU A 43 13.42 -0.90 -27.25
CA LEU A 43 13.01 -0.42 -25.94
C LEU A 43 11.53 -0.70 -25.66
N ASN A 44 10.65 -0.41 -26.62
CA ASN A 44 9.21 -0.62 -26.47
C ASN A 44 8.88 -2.11 -26.25
N LYS A 45 9.55 -3.01 -26.98
CA LYS A 45 9.44 -4.46 -26.74
C LYS A 45 9.88 -4.84 -25.33
N ALA A 46 11.02 -4.33 -24.87
CA ALA A 46 11.52 -4.59 -23.52
C ALA A 46 10.57 -4.06 -22.43
N LEU A 47 10.02 -2.87 -22.60
CA LEU A 47 9.04 -2.28 -21.68
C LEU A 47 7.73 -3.07 -21.64
N THR A 48 7.25 -3.52 -22.80
CA THR A 48 6.07 -4.38 -22.90
C THR A 48 6.28 -5.69 -22.13
N GLN A 49 7.42 -6.35 -22.32
CA GLN A 49 7.74 -7.58 -21.61
C GLN A 49 7.89 -7.36 -20.09
N SER A 50 8.50 -6.25 -19.68
CA SER A 50 8.62 -5.85 -18.28
C SER A 50 7.24 -5.58 -17.64
N LEU A 51 6.32 -4.95 -18.37
CA LEU A 51 4.95 -4.73 -17.91
C LEU A 51 4.21 -6.05 -17.72
N ILE A 52 4.26 -6.96 -18.69
CA ILE A 52 3.63 -8.29 -18.61
C ILE A 52 4.15 -9.04 -17.37
N THR A 53 5.47 -9.05 -17.18
CA THR A 53 6.11 -9.71 -16.03
C THR A 53 5.65 -9.11 -14.69
N ARG A 54 5.56 -7.77 -14.60
CA ARG A 54 5.08 -7.08 -13.40
C ARG A 54 3.62 -7.38 -13.10
N LEU A 55 2.77 -7.44 -14.13
CA LEU A 55 1.36 -7.79 -13.97
C LEU A 55 1.17 -9.21 -13.47
N GLN A 56 1.94 -10.18 -13.99
CA GLN A 56 1.93 -11.56 -13.52
C GLN A 56 2.35 -11.66 -12.05
N LYS A 57 3.51 -11.07 -11.70
CA LYS A 57 3.99 -11.03 -10.32
C LYS A 57 3.00 -10.36 -9.38
N TRP A 58 2.40 -9.25 -9.79
CA TRP A 58 1.39 -8.56 -8.99
C TRP A 58 0.18 -9.45 -8.70
N GLN A 59 -0.32 -10.20 -9.69
CA GLN A 59 -1.42 -11.14 -9.48
C GLN A 59 -1.06 -12.25 -8.50
N GLU A 60 0.15 -12.80 -8.61
CA GLU A 60 0.68 -13.81 -7.68
C GLU A 60 0.78 -13.25 -6.26
N PHE A 61 1.46 -12.11 -6.07
CA PHE A 61 1.61 -11.46 -4.77
C PHE A 61 0.25 -11.16 -4.14
N ARG A 62 -0.69 -10.61 -4.92
CA ARG A 62 -2.05 -10.32 -4.45
C ARG A 62 -2.73 -11.57 -3.89
N ARG A 63 -2.64 -12.70 -4.60
CA ARG A 63 -3.20 -13.98 -4.16
C ARG A 63 -2.53 -14.49 -2.88
N HIS A 64 -1.20 -14.45 -2.83
CA HIS A 64 -0.43 -14.91 -1.68
C HIS A 64 -0.70 -14.09 -0.41
N ILE A 65 -0.72 -12.75 -0.53
CA ILE A 65 -1.03 -11.83 0.57
C ILE A 65 -2.47 -12.06 1.05
N ALA A 66 -3.44 -12.21 0.15
CA ALA A 66 -4.83 -12.46 0.52
C ALA A 66 -4.98 -13.79 1.27
N LEU A 67 -4.31 -14.86 0.84
CA LEU A 67 -4.33 -16.16 1.51
C LEU A 67 -3.69 -16.09 2.90
N ARG A 68 -2.48 -15.51 3.00
CA ARG A 68 -1.77 -15.37 4.28
C ARG A 68 -2.57 -14.53 5.26
N CYS A 69 -3.13 -13.40 4.80
CA CYS A 69 -3.96 -12.54 5.63
C CYS A 69 -5.18 -13.28 6.17
N LYS A 70 -5.82 -14.16 5.38
CA LYS A 70 -6.96 -14.97 5.86
C LYS A 70 -6.56 -15.89 7.01
N HIS A 71 -5.43 -16.59 6.88
CA HIS A 71 -4.96 -17.53 7.90
C HIS A 71 -4.53 -16.82 9.19
N VAL A 72 -3.75 -15.75 9.06
CA VAL A 72 -3.27 -14.98 10.22
C VAL A 72 -4.43 -14.30 10.95
N PHE A 73 -5.44 -13.85 10.21
CA PHE A 73 -6.65 -13.26 10.80
C PHE A 73 -7.43 -14.25 11.64
N GLN A 74 -7.60 -15.48 11.12
CA GLN A 74 -8.25 -16.56 11.86
C GLN A 74 -7.49 -16.91 13.14
N TYR A 75 -6.17 -16.98 13.06
CA TYR A 75 -5.31 -17.24 14.21
C TYR A 75 -5.42 -16.15 15.28
N HIS A 76 -5.36 -14.87 14.92
CA HIS A 76 -5.50 -13.78 15.89
C HIS A 76 -6.89 -13.74 16.54
N LEU A 77 -7.95 -14.05 15.80
CA LEU A 77 -9.30 -14.14 16.36
C LEU A 77 -9.45 -15.32 17.34
N SER A 78 -8.85 -16.48 17.02
CA SER A 78 -8.97 -17.67 17.85
C SER A 78 -8.36 -17.50 19.24
N ASN A 79 -7.38 -16.59 19.40
CA ASN A 79 -6.77 -16.26 20.69
C ASN A 79 -7.79 -15.76 21.74
N ARG A 80 -8.99 -15.34 21.30
CA ARG A 80 -10.08 -14.88 22.18
C ARG A 80 -11.37 -15.67 21.99
N GLY A 81 -11.28 -16.87 21.41
CA GLY A 81 -12.46 -17.69 21.11
C GLY A 81 -13.39 -17.05 20.08
N TYR A 82 -12.86 -16.20 19.20
CA TYR A 82 -13.61 -15.73 18.04
C TYR A 82 -13.28 -16.58 16.81
N TYR A 83 -14.24 -16.68 15.92
CA TYR A 83 -14.04 -17.22 14.57
C TYR A 83 -14.33 -16.14 13.55
N GLY A 84 -13.55 -16.06 12.49
CA GLY A 84 -13.84 -15.12 11.43
C GLY A 84 -13.25 -15.49 10.08
N LYS A 85 -13.69 -14.77 9.06
CA LYS A 85 -13.23 -14.90 7.68
C LYS A 85 -13.01 -13.51 7.10
N VAL A 86 -11.94 -13.38 6.33
CA VAL A 86 -11.69 -12.23 5.46
C VAL A 86 -11.99 -12.64 4.02
N LEU A 87 -12.90 -11.93 3.37
CA LEU A 87 -13.32 -12.18 2.00
C LEU A 87 -12.79 -11.04 1.13
N PHE A 88 -11.78 -11.35 0.33
CA PHE A 88 -11.26 -10.44 -0.69
C PHE A 88 -11.97 -10.73 -2.01
N ASP A 89 -12.68 -9.74 -2.54
CA ASP A 89 -13.20 -9.74 -3.90
C ASP A 89 -12.40 -8.72 -4.72
N HIS A 90 -11.43 -9.23 -5.48
CA HIS A 90 -10.56 -8.37 -6.28
C HIS A 90 -11.20 -7.90 -7.59
N ILE A 91 -12.34 -8.48 -8.01
CA ILE A 91 -13.06 -8.07 -9.21
C ILE A 91 -13.89 -6.84 -8.86
N ASN A 92 -14.71 -6.95 -7.81
CA ASN A 92 -15.56 -5.87 -7.33
C ASN A 92 -14.82 -4.91 -6.39
N GLN A 93 -13.53 -5.14 -6.13
CA GLN A 93 -12.69 -4.33 -5.25
C GLN A 93 -13.25 -4.19 -3.83
N THR A 94 -13.86 -5.26 -3.30
CA THR A 94 -14.45 -5.25 -1.95
C THR A 94 -13.66 -6.12 -0.98
N LEU A 95 -13.66 -5.69 0.28
CA LEU A 95 -13.15 -6.44 1.42
C LEU A 95 -14.28 -6.60 2.43
N GLN A 96 -14.64 -7.83 2.74
CA GLN A 96 -15.66 -8.11 3.74
C GLN A 96 -15.08 -8.95 4.86
N LEU A 97 -15.30 -8.48 6.09
CA LEU A 97 -15.02 -9.25 7.29
C LEU A 97 -16.28 -10.00 7.70
N LYS A 98 -16.15 -11.21 8.21
CA LYS A 98 -17.23 -11.94 8.89
C LYS A 98 -16.67 -12.46 10.20
N VAL A 99 -17.32 -12.15 11.31
CA VAL A 99 -16.82 -12.50 12.64
C VAL A 99 -17.96 -13.08 13.45
N ARG A 100 -17.69 -14.14 14.20
CA ARG A 100 -18.62 -14.84 15.09
C ARG A 100 -17.92 -15.12 16.41
N LEU A 101 -18.67 -15.05 17.51
CA LEU A 101 -18.22 -15.55 18.80
C LEU A 101 -18.34 -17.08 18.82
N LEU A 102 -17.27 -17.76 19.21
CA LEU A 102 -17.29 -19.19 19.48
C LEU A 102 -17.68 -19.34 20.95
N VAL A 103 -18.98 -19.43 21.21
CA VAL A 103 -19.47 -19.73 22.56
C VAL A 103 -19.10 -21.19 22.84
N VAL A 104 -18.12 -21.42 23.71
CA VAL A 104 -17.96 -22.71 24.37
C VAL A 104 -19.06 -22.78 25.41
N GLN A 105 -20.17 -23.44 25.09
CA GLN A 105 -21.20 -23.75 26.06
C GLN A 105 -20.65 -24.85 26.97
N THR A 106 -20.40 -24.51 28.23
CA THR A 106 -20.52 -25.47 29.34
C THR A 106 -22.00 -25.78 29.52
N ASP A 107 -22.32 -27.05 29.32
CA ASP A 107 -23.51 -27.78 29.76
C ASP A 107 -24.90 -27.40 29.19
N ASP A 108 -25.43 -28.36 28.41
CA ASP A 108 -26.83 -28.80 28.37
C ASP A 108 -27.96 -27.96 27.75
N GLN A 109 -27.70 -26.99 26.86
CA GLN A 109 -28.78 -26.43 26.03
C GLN A 109 -28.39 -26.20 24.56
N THR A 110 -28.91 -27.09 23.72
CA THR A 110 -29.18 -26.96 22.27
C THR A 110 -28.21 -26.07 21.48
N ALA A 111 -27.34 -26.74 20.72
CA ALA A 111 -26.41 -26.19 19.74
C ALA A 111 -27.07 -25.15 18.80
N THR A 112 -27.06 -23.88 19.21
CA THR A 112 -27.34 -22.77 18.32
C THR A 112 -26.05 -22.46 17.60
N GLN A 113 -25.92 -23.02 16.39
CA GLN A 113 -24.92 -22.66 15.38
C GLN A 113 -24.82 -21.13 15.30
N GLY A 114 -23.80 -20.53 15.95
CA GLY A 114 -23.66 -19.07 16.02
C GLY A 114 -23.64 -18.51 14.60
N ARG A 115 -24.58 -17.64 14.23
CA ARG A 115 -24.81 -17.12 12.86
C ARG A 115 -23.67 -16.16 12.43
N ASP A 116 -23.36 -16.08 11.13
CA ASP A 116 -22.37 -15.11 10.59
C ASP A 116 -22.93 -13.73 10.91
N LYS A 117 -22.26 -13.00 11.80
CA LYS A 117 -22.61 -11.60 12.05
C LYS A 117 -21.88 -10.76 11.01
N ASP A 118 -22.65 -9.91 10.32
CA ASP A 118 -22.10 -8.83 9.51
C ASP A 118 -21.29 -7.91 10.46
N PRO A 119 -20.12 -7.38 10.06
CA PRO A 119 -19.36 -6.41 10.83
C PRO A 119 -20.21 -5.28 11.40
N ARG A 120 -21.27 -4.86 10.69
CA ARG A 120 -22.21 -3.83 11.15
C ARG A 120 -22.99 -4.23 12.41
N SER A 121 -23.26 -5.53 12.58
CA SER A 121 -24.01 -6.14 13.69
C SER A 121 -23.15 -6.56 14.88
N LEU A 122 -21.83 -6.38 14.80
CA LEU A 122 -20.90 -6.61 15.91
C LEU A 122 -21.02 -5.51 16.98
N SER A 123 -20.78 -5.87 18.23
CA SER A 123 -20.62 -4.90 19.32
C SER A 123 -19.40 -3.99 19.05
N GLY A 124 -19.38 -2.80 19.66
CA GLY A 124 -18.27 -1.84 19.46
C GLY A 124 -16.90 -2.44 19.79
N GLY A 125 -16.84 -3.30 20.81
CA GLY A 125 -15.63 -4.03 21.19
C GLY A 125 -15.20 -5.08 20.17
N GLU A 126 -16.14 -5.89 19.65
CA GLU A 126 -15.86 -6.90 18.61
C GLU A 126 -15.39 -6.24 17.30
N LYS A 127 -15.98 -5.11 16.92
CA LYS A 127 -15.56 -4.32 15.75
C LYS A 127 -14.09 -3.91 15.87
N SER A 128 -13.76 -3.23 16.97
CA SER A 128 -12.41 -2.69 17.19
C SER A 128 -11.36 -3.79 17.27
N PHE A 129 -11.66 -4.90 17.95
CA PHE A 129 -10.77 -6.06 18.03
C PHE A 129 -10.53 -6.71 16.68
N SER A 130 -11.60 -6.89 15.89
CA SER A 130 -11.52 -7.47 14.54
C SER A 130 -10.69 -6.60 13.60
N THR A 131 -10.79 -5.27 13.73
CA THR A 131 -9.97 -4.33 12.96
C THR A 131 -8.48 -4.48 13.28
N ILE A 132 -8.11 -4.59 14.56
CA ILE A 132 -6.70 -4.82 14.96
C ILE A 132 -6.22 -6.18 14.47
N CYS A 133 -7.03 -7.23 14.58
CA CYS A 133 -6.67 -8.54 14.04
C CYS A 133 -6.41 -8.48 12.53
N LEU A 134 -7.25 -7.75 11.77
CA LEU A 134 -7.05 -7.54 10.34
C LEU A 134 -5.74 -6.78 10.07
N LEU A 135 -5.49 -5.70 10.82
CA LEU A 135 -4.28 -4.89 10.67
C LEU A 135 -3.02 -5.72 10.90
N LEU A 136 -2.96 -6.48 12.00
CA LEU A 136 -1.84 -7.36 12.31
C LEU A 136 -1.65 -8.43 11.24
N SER A 137 -2.75 -8.96 10.67
CA SER A 137 -2.70 -9.97 9.61
C SER A 137 -2.16 -9.43 8.29
N LEU A 138 -2.56 -8.20 7.93
CA LEU A 138 -2.05 -7.50 6.75
C LEU A 138 -0.57 -7.17 6.94
N TRP A 139 -0.21 -6.65 8.11
CA TRP A 139 1.16 -6.38 8.47
C TRP A 139 2.01 -7.64 8.42
N ASP A 140 1.60 -8.76 9.00
CA ASP A 140 2.36 -10.01 8.88
C ASP A 140 2.48 -10.48 7.41
N SER A 141 1.46 -10.24 6.59
CA SER A 141 1.47 -10.61 5.17
C SER A 141 2.31 -9.70 4.29
N ILE A 142 2.62 -8.48 4.75
CA ILE A 142 3.33 -7.45 3.99
C ILE A 142 4.70 -7.19 4.63
N GLY A 143 5.76 -7.33 3.84
CA GLY A 143 7.12 -6.98 4.24
C GLY A 143 7.27 -5.47 4.39
N CYS A 144 7.26 -4.98 5.63
CA CYS A 144 7.51 -3.57 5.95
C CYS A 144 8.40 -3.47 7.19
N PRO A 145 9.61 -2.88 7.09
CA PRO A 145 10.57 -2.79 8.21
C PRO A 145 10.16 -1.76 9.27
N LEU A 146 9.35 -0.77 8.90
CA LEU A 146 8.83 0.26 9.79
C LEU A 146 7.30 0.29 9.72
N ARG A 147 6.63 0.23 10.87
CA ARG A 147 5.17 0.22 10.97
C ARG A 147 4.75 1.33 11.89
N CYS A 148 3.94 2.26 11.38
CA CYS A 148 3.43 3.38 12.15
C CYS A 148 1.90 3.30 12.22
N LEU A 149 1.34 3.63 13.37
CA LEU A 149 -0.10 3.69 13.56
C LEU A 149 -0.44 4.84 14.49
N ASP A 150 -1.45 5.61 14.12
CA ASP A 150 -1.92 6.77 14.87
C ASP A 150 -3.39 6.56 15.27
N GLU A 151 -3.75 7.08 16.44
CA GLU A 151 -5.12 7.09 16.99
C GLU A 151 -5.86 5.73 16.98
N PHE A 152 -5.13 4.62 17.04
CA PHE A 152 -5.72 3.28 16.82
C PHE A 152 -6.70 2.82 17.89
N ASP A 153 -6.61 3.38 19.10
CA ASP A 153 -7.40 2.98 20.27
C ASP A 153 -8.47 3.99 20.67
N VAL A 154 -8.66 5.09 19.91
CA VAL A 154 -9.62 6.16 20.26
C VAL A 154 -11.06 5.66 20.45
N PHE A 155 -11.46 4.63 19.70
CA PHE A 155 -12.82 4.06 19.77
C PHE A 155 -12.90 2.78 20.62
N MET A 156 -11.82 2.42 21.33
CA MET A 156 -11.77 1.21 22.14
C MET A 156 -12.08 1.49 23.61
N ASP A 157 -12.89 0.63 24.23
CA ASP A 157 -13.00 0.60 25.68
C ASP A 157 -11.69 0.12 26.33
N ALA A 158 -11.57 0.32 27.65
CA ALA A 158 -10.35 -0.01 28.40
C ALA A 158 -9.96 -1.50 28.33
N VAL A 159 -10.94 -2.42 28.23
CA VAL A 159 -10.68 -3.86 28.19
C VAL A 159 -10.10 -4.24 26.83
N ASN A 160 -10.74 -3.80 25.75
CA ASN A 160 -10.31 -4.07 24.38
C ASN A 160 -8.98 -3.39 24.07
N ARG A 161 -8.79 -2.15 24.53
CA ARG A 161 -7.52 -1.42 24.40
C ARG A 161 -6.35 -2.20 24.99
N ARG A 162 -6.49 -2.70 26.23
CA ARG A 162 -5.42 -3.47 26.90
C ARG A 162 -5.05 -4.74 26.14
N ILE A 163 -6.05 -5.43 25.57
CA ILE A 163 -5.84 -6.65 24.79
C ILE A 163 -5.16 -6.32 23.46
N SER A 164 -5.66 -5.33 22.72
CA SER A 164 -5.09 -4.89 21.45
C SER A 164 -3.63 -4.45 21.61
N MET A 165 -3.33 -3.68 22.65
CA MET A 165 -1.97 -3.25 22.96
C MET A 165 -1.03 -4.41 23.23
N ARG A 166 -1.47 -5.39 24.04
CA ARG A 166 -0.69 -6.61 24.28
C ARG A 166 -0.42 -7.35 22.98
N MET A 167 -1.44 -7.56 22.14
CA MET A 167 -1.28 -8.25 20.86
C MET A 167 -0.31 -7.52 19.92
N MET A 168 -0.34 -6.18 19.89
CA MET A 168 0.59 -5.38 19.09
C MET A 168 2.03 -5.52 19.60
N ILE A 169 2.25 -5.45 20.91
CA ILE A 169 3.57 -5.64 21.52
C ILE A 169 4.09 -7.06 21.26
N ASP A 170 3.26 -8.08 21.45
CA ASP A 170 3.64 -9.48 21.21
C ASP A 170 4.01 -9.71 19.74
N THR A 171 3.23 -9.13 18.81
CA THR A 171 3.51 -9.23 17.37
C THR A 171 4.78 -8.47 16.98
N ALA A 172 5.05 -7.33 17.62
CA ALA A 172 6.27 -6.56 17.42
C ALA A 172 7.50 -7.32 17.93
N ASN A 173 7.41 -7.93 19.12
CA ASN A 173 8.48 -8.73 19.71
C ASN A 173 8.77 -10.01 18.91
N ALA A 174 7.74 -10.63 18.33
CA ALA A 174 7.89 -11.81 17.46
C ALA A 174 8.40 -11.46 16.05
N SER A 175 8.37 -10.18 15.66
CA SER A 175 8.78 -9.74 14.34
C SER A 175 10.27 -9.38 14.30
N ASP A 176 11.08 -10.23 13.69
CA ASP A 176 12.50 -9.92 13.49
C ASP A 176 12.70 -8.71 12.56
N LYS A 177 13.62 -7.81 12.95
CA LYS A 177 14.04 -6.61 12.19
C LYS A 177 12.90 -5.68 11.78
N LYS A 178 11.87 -5.52 12.62
CA LYS A 178 10.78 -4.55 12.39
C LYS A 178 10.66 -3.57 13.54
N GLN A 179 10.49 -2.30 13.23
CA GLN A 179 10.24 -1.23 14.18
C GLN A 179 8.77 -0.82 14.14
N TYR A 180 8.19 -0.60 15.32
CA TYR A 180 6.81 -0.16 15.49
C TYR A 180 6.80 1.22 16.16
N ILE A 181 6.01 2.13 15.60
CA ILE A 181 5.75 3.45 16.16
C ILE A 181 4.23 3.57 16.33
N LEU A 182 3.78 3.65 17.58
CA LEU A 182 2.37 3.75 17.90
C LEU A 182 2.14 5.10 18.58
N ILE A 183 1.27 5.91 18.00
CA ILE A 183 0.85 7.20 18.53
C ILE A 183 -0.59 7.03 19.03
N THR A 184 -0.85 7.52 20.24
CA THR A 184 -2.17 7.52 20.83
C THR A 184 -2.35 8.74 21.73
N PRO A 185 -3.55 9.34 21.77
CA PRO A 185 -3.89 10.36 22.75
C PRO A 185 -4.23 9.78 24.13
N GLN A 186 -4.30 8.45 24.27
CA GLN A 186 -4.74 7.78 25.49
C GLN A 186 -3.57 7.45 26.42
N ASP A 187 -3.82 7.52 27.73
CA ASP A 187 -2.80 7.23 28.75
C ASP A 187 -2.33 5.76 28.75
N MET A 188 -1.02 5.57 28.89
CA MET A 188 -0.35 4.26 28.87
C MET A 188 -0.12 3.62 30.26
N ASN A 189 -0.68 4.22 31.32
CA ASN A 189 -0.39 3.84 32.72
C ASN A 189 -0.74 2.39 33.10
N ASN A 190 -1.64 1.73 32.35
CA ASN A 190 -2.15 0.40 32.67
C ASN A 190 -1.54 -0.72 31.82
N ILE A 191 -0.44 -0.45 31.11
CA ILE A 191 0.20 -1.41 30.21
C ILE A 191 1.58 -1.77 30.76
N HIS A 192 1.88 -3.06 30.84
CA HIS A 192 3.20 -3.54 31.24
C HIS A 192 4.19 -3.28 30.11
N ILE A 193 5.07 -2.30 30.32
CA ILE A 193 6.13 -1.93 29.39
C ILE A 193 7.33 -2.84 29.68
N GLY A 194 7.63 -3.76 28.76
CA GLY A 194 8.85 -4.58 28.80
C GLY A 194 10.07 -3.82 28.31
N GLN A 195 11.26 -4.44 28.35
CA GLN A 195 12.52 -3.81 27.91
C GLN A 195 12.55 -3.46 26.40
N THR A 196 11.72 -4.11 25.60
CA THR A 196 11.63 -3.88 24.15
C THR A 196 10.73 -2.70 23.77
N VAL A 197 10.01 -2.12 24.74
CA VAL A 197 9.04 -1.05 24.50
C VAL A 197 9.55 0.23 25.16
N ARG A 198 9.57 1.33 24.41
CA ARG A 198 9.89 2.66 24.92
C ARG A 198 8.68 3.57 24.76
N VAL A 199 8.29 4.22 25.85
CA VAL A 199 7.17 5.17 25.86
C VAL A 199 7.71 6.58 26.03
N HIS A 200 7.33 7.46 25.10
CA HIS A 200 7.62 8.89 25.15
C HIS A 200 6.30 9.63 25.38
N ARG A 201 6.13 10.19 26.58
CA ARG A 201 4.99 11.03 26.89
C ARG A 201 5.29 12.46 26.44
N MET A 202 4.44 13.02 25.58
CA MET A 202 4.48 14.43 25.21
C MET A 202 3.76 15.27 26.28
N THR A 203 4.14 16.53 26.40
CA THR A 203 3.40 17.51 27.21
C THR A 203 2.02 17.75 26.62
N ASP A 204 1.07 18.07 27.49
CA ASP A 204 -0.30 18.39 27.06
C ASP A 204 -0.27 19.56 26.04
N PRO A 205 -1.07 19.50 24.97
CA PRO A 205 -1.05 20.52 23.93
C PRO A 205 -1.58 21.86 24.47
N GLU A 206 -0.88 22.96 24.17
CA GLU A 206 -1.34 24.30 24.48
C GLU A 206 -2.49 24.71 23.53
N ARG A 207 -3.66 25.03 24.08
CA ARG A 207 -4.80 25.50 23.27
C ARG A 207 -4.47 26.87 22.68
N GLY A 208 -4.47 26.96 21.34
CA GLY A 208 -4.22 28.20 20.59
C GLY A 208 -2.85 28.27 19.91
N GLN A 209 -1.99 27.27 20.10
CA GLN A 209 -0.71 27.19 19.43
C GLN A 209 -0.85 26.50 18.06
N ALA A 210 -0.88 27.29 16.99
CA ALA A 210 -0.97 26.78 15.61
C ALA A 210 0.41 26.38 15.02
N THR A 211 1.51 26.71 15.70
CA THR A 211 2.89 26.47 15.22
C THR A 211 3.78 25.95 16.33
N LEU A 212 4.55 24.90 16.02
CA LEU A 212 5.58 24.39 16.92
C LEU A 212 6.79 25.34 16.85
N PRO A 213 7.35 25.77 17.99
CA PRO A 213 8.58 26.53 18.00
C PRO A 213 9.72 25.55 17.67
N PHE A 214 10.20 25.60 16.43
CA PHE A 214 11.46 24.92 16.09
C PHE A 214 12.60 25.81 16.59
N SER A 215 13.29 25.36 17.63
CA SER A 215 14.58 25.92 18.09
C SER A 215 15.74 25.09 17.54
#